data_AF-A0A939E1W8-F1
#
_entry.id   AF-A0A939E1W8-F1
#
_cell.length_a   1.000
_cell.length_b   1.000
_cell.length_c   1.000
_cell.angle_alpha   90.00
_cell.angle_beta   90.00
_cell.angle_gamma   90.00
#
_symmetry.space_group_name_H-M   'P 1'
#
loop_
_entity.id
_entity.type
_entity.pdbx_description
1 polymer ?
#
loop_
_entity_poly.entity_id
_entity_poly.type
_entity_poly.pdbx_seq_one_letter_code
_entity_poly.pdbx_strand_id
1 'polypeptide(L)'
;MDVTKGQIVQEVGWDDDCDSEISESLEDAIGDLLVGEDTDEICDVVLLWWRADDGDLVDGLVDAIRPLAEDGCIWLLTPALGDKGSVEPGIISESAQLAGLVQTSAERLGDWQGSRLVPRGTKK
;
A
#
# COMPACT_ATOMS: atom_id res chain seq x y z
N MET A 1 11.43 -2.18 -1.46
CA MET A 1 10.32 -2.74 -0.64
C MET A 1 10.79 -4.00 0.09
N ASP A 2 10.42 -4.19 1.36
CA ASP A 2 10.84 -5.34 2.19
C ASP A 2 9.79 -6.46 2.10
N VAL A 3 9.95 -7.36 1.12
CA VAL A 3 9.08 -8.54 0.91
C VAL A 3 9.93 -9.79 0.78
N THR A 4 9.36 -10.94 1.16
CA THR A 4 10.03 -12.24 1.15
C THR A 4 9.21 -13.27 0.38
N LYS A 5 9.90 -14.24 -0.24
CA LYS A 5 9.30 -15.36 -0.94
C LYS A 5 8.23 -16.07 -0.10
N GLY A 6 7.07 -16.32 -0.70
CA GLY A 6 5.93 -17.01 -0.09
C GLY A 6 4.97 -16.13 0.71
N GLN A 7 5.21 -14.80 0.75
CA GLN A 7 4.22 -13.86 1.27
C GLN A 7 3.07 -13.67 0.27
N ILE A 8 1.87 -13.46 0.79
CA ILE A 8 0.69 -13.11 0.00
C ILE A 8 0.62 -11.58 -0.09
N VAL A 9 0.63 -11.06 -1.32
CA VAL A 9 0.55 -9.63 -1.59
C VAL A 9 -0.74 -9.33 -2.33
N GLN A 10 -1.59 -8.49 -1.75
CA GLN A 10 -2.80 -8.03 -2.39
C GLN A 10 -2.56 -6.70 -3.09
N GLU A 11 -3.06 -6.56 -4.32
CA GLU A 11 -3.06 -5.31 -5.07
C GLU A 11 -4.45 -4.68 -5.08
N VAL A 12 -4.52 -3.39 -4.73
CA VAL A 12 -5.77 -2.63 -4.60
C VAL A 12 -5.63 -1.27 -5.28
N GLY A 13 -6.63 -0.84 -6.04
CA GLY A 13 -6.66 0.47 -6.69
C GLY A 13 -5.79 0.59 -7.94
N TRP A 14 -5.41 -0.55 -8.54
CA TRP A 14 -4.66 -0.55 -9.80
C TRP A 14 -5.52 -0.01 -10.96
N ASP A 15 -4.93 0.83 -11.80
CA ASP A 15 -5.52 1.38 -13.04
C ASP A 15 -4.40 1.52 -14.10
N ASP A 16 -4.73 1.95 -15.32
CA ASP A 16 -3.82 2.03 -16.48
C ASP A 16 -2.64 3.00 -16.27
N ASP A 17 -2.73 3.92 -15.30
CA ASP A 17 -1.64 4.84 -14.93
C ASP A 17 -0.65 4.23 -13.91
N CYS A 18 -0.94 3.05 -13.36
CA CYS A 18 -0.01 2.33 -12.49
C CYS A 18 1.23 1.87 -13.26
N ASP A 19 2.35 1.79 -12.53
CA ASP A 19 3.58 1.21 -13.05
C ASP A 19 3.58 -0.31 -12.83
N SER A 20 3.34 -1.07 -13.90
CA SER A 20 3.31 -2.54 -13.82
C SER A 20 4.65 -3.14 -13.41
N GLU A 21 5.78 -2.45 -13.66
CA GLU A 21 7.10 -2.96 -13.30
C GLU A 21 7.24 -3.11 -11.77
N ILE A 22 6.51 -2.31 -10.99
CA ILE A 22 6.46 -2.43 -9.53
C ILE A 22 5.76 -3.74 -9.14
N SER A 23 4.60 -4.01 -9.73
CA SER A 23 3.82 -5.22 -9.47
C SER A 23 4.60 -6.47 -9.91
N GLU A 24 5.13 -6.47 -11.13
CA GLU A 24 5.95 -7.56 -11.68
C GLU A 24 7.20 -7.84 -10.83
N SER A 25 7.85 -6.79 -10.30
CA SER A 25 9.00 -6.95 -9.42
C SER A 25 8.63 -7.57 -8.07
N LEU A 26 7.44 -7.25 -7.53
CA LEU A 26 6.93 -7.87 -6.32
C LEU A 26 6.60 -9.34 -6.55
N GLU A 27 5.99 -9.68 -7.68
CA GLU A 27 5.67 -11.07 -8.06
C GLU A 27 6.94 -11.94 -8.16
N ASP A 28 8.00 -11.43 -8.80
CA ASP A 28 9.28 -12.15 -8.86
C ASP A 28 9.89 -12.34 -7.46
N ALA A 29 9.81 -11.33 -6.60
CA ALA A 29 10.35 -11.36 -5.25
C ALA A 29 9.59 -12.34 -4.33
N ILE A 30 8.26 -12.37 -4.40
CA ILE A 30 7.42 -13.27 -3.60
C ILE A 30 7.33 -14.68 -4.22
N GLY A 31 7.61 -14.80 -5.51
CA GLY A 31 7.57 -16.04 -6.28
C GLY A 31 6.16 -16.53 -6.60
N ASP A 32 5.17 -15.65 -6.59
CA ASP A 32 3.75 -15.90 -6.89
C ASP A 32 3.12 -14.61 -7.45
N LEU A 33 1.90 -14.70 -7.97
CA LEU A 33 1.17 -13.54 -8.53
C LEU A 33 0.54 -12.70 -7.40
N LEU A 34 0.29 -11.42 -7.68
CA LEU A 34 -0.49 -10.58 -6.76
C LEU A 34 -1.95 -11.02 -6.77
N VAL A 35 -2.59 -11.00 -5.59
CA VAL A 35 -4.03 -11.25 -5.47
C VAL A 35 -4.81 -9.94 -5.60
N GLY A 36 -5.97 -9.97 -6.25
CA GLY A 36 -6.79 -8.77 -6.46
C GLY A 36 -7.58 -8.34 -5.21
N GLU A 37 -8.20 -7.16 -5.28
CA GLU A 37 -9.00 -6.59 -4.20
C GLU A 37 -10.22 -7.44 -3.78
N ASP A 38 -10.77 -8.25 -4.68
CA ASP A 38 -11.89 -9.16 -4.41
C ASP A 38 -11.49 -10.46 -3.68
N THR A 39 -10.22 -10.64 -3.28
CA THR A 39 -9.79 -11.85 -2.57
C THR A 39 -10.35 -11.93 -1.15
N ASP A 40 -10.67 -13.15 -0.71
CA ASP A 40 -11.02 -13.47 0.68
C ASP A 40 -9.79 -13.91 1.52
N GLU A 41 -8.60 -13.91 0.91
CA GLU A 41 -7.37 -14.36 1.58
C GLU A 41 -6.78 -13.31 2.52
N ILE A 42 -6.22 -13.77 3.63
CA ILE A 42 -5.42 -12.92 4.51
C ILE A 42 -4.05 -12.72 3.88
N CYS A 43 -3.65 -11.47 3.70
CA CYS A 43 -2.40 -11.08 3.05
C CYS A 43 -1.37 -10.55 4.05
N ASP A 44 -0.10 -10.77 3.74
CA ASP A 44 1.02 -10.22 4.51
C ASP A 44 1.30 -8.75 4.14
N VAL A 45 1.00 -8.40 2.88
CA VAL A 45 1.22 -7.05 2.34
C VAL A 45 0.03 -6.63 1.50
N VAL A 46 -0.41 -5.39 1.67
CA VAL A 46 -1.32 -4.74 0.71
C VAL A 46 -0.55 -3.66 -0.05
N LEU A 47 -0.49 -3.79 -1.36
CA LEU A 47 -0.04 -2.76 -2.29
C LEU A 47 -1.24 -1.90 -2.67
N LEU A 48 -1.32 -0.70 -2.07
CA LEU A 48 -2.44 0.23 -2.27
C LEU A 48 -2.02 1.36 -3.18
N TRP A 49 -2.56 1.40 -4.39
CA TRP A 49 -2.38 2.50 -5.31
C TRP A 49 -3.42 3.59 -5.05
N TRP A 50 -2.99 4.85 -4.92
CA TRP A 50 -3.88 5.93 -4.51
C TRP A 50 -3.54 7.28 -5.15
N ARG A 51 -4.56 7.96 -5.67
CA ARG A 51 -4.52 9.31 -6.21
C ARG A 51 -5.33 10.24 -5.33
N ALA A 52 -4.99 11.53 -5.37
CA ALA A 52 -5.69 12.56 -4.61
C ALA A 52 -7.20 12.62 -4.87
N ASP A 53 -7.65 12.14 -6.05
CA ASP A 53 -9.04 12.17 -6.48
C ASP A 53 -9.82 10.86 -6.18
N ASP A 54 -9.16 9.83 -5.64
CA ASP A 54 -9.76 8.50 -5.41
C ASP A 54 -10.76 8.46 -4.24
N GLY A 55 -10.78 9.51 -3.40
CA GLY A 55 -11.73 9.66 -2.31
C GLY A 55 -11.07 9.99 -0.97
N ASP A 56 -11.58 9.41 0.11
CA ASP A 56 -11.01 9.57 1.45
C ASP A 56 -9.95 8.49 1.72
N LEU A 57 -8.70 8.91 1.86
CA LEU A 57 -7.57 8.02 2.13
C LEU A 57 -7.71 7.30 3.48
N VAL A 58 -8.41 7.87 4.46
CA VAL A 58 -8.66 7.18 5.74
C VAL A 58 -9.49 5.93 5.51
N ASP A 59 -10.58 6.03 4.74
CA ASP A 59 -11.45 4.90 4.45
C ASP A 59 -10.70 3.84 3.62
N GLY A 60 -9.95 4.26 2.60
CA GLY A 60 -9.11 3.35 1.80
C GLY A 60 -8.07 2.60 2.63
N LEU A 61 -7.43 3.28 3.59
CA LEU A 61 -6.50 2.62 4.51
C LEU A 61 -7.20 1.68 5.48
N VAL A 62 -8.39 2.02 5.98
CA VAL A 62 -9.19 1.14 6.83
C VAL A 62 -9.62 -0.11 6.08
N ASP A 63 -9.98 0.02 4.80
CA ASP A 63 -10.33 -1.11 3.94
C ASP A 63 -9.11 -2.00 3.65
N ALA A 64 -7.95 -1.41 3.36
CA ALA A 64 -6.69 -2.12 3.20
C ALA A 64 -6.20 -2.85 4.48
N ILE A 65 -6.67 -2.47 5.66
CA ILE A 65 -6.37 -3.20 6.91
C ILE A 65 -7.18 -4.49 7.02
N ARG A 66 -8.39 -4.58 6.45
CA ARG A 66 -9.29 -5.73 6.66
C ARG A 66 -8.71 -7.08 6.25
N PRO A 67 -8.05 -7.23 5.08
CA PRO A 67 -7.42 -8.47 4.67
C PRO A 67 -6.00 -8.63 5.23
N LEU A 68 -5.48 -7.66 5.98
CA LEU A 68 -4.08 -7.64 6.41
C LEU A 68 -3.85 -8.52 7.64
N ALA A 69 -2.80 -9.34 7.59
CA ALA A 69 -2.32 -10.12 8.74
C ALA A 69 -1.89 -9.22 9.91
N GLU A 70 -1.86 -9.76 11.13
CA GLU A 70 -1.53 -8.99 12.35
C GLU A 70 -0.14 -8.30 12.28
N ASP A 71 0.84 -8.94 11.66
CA ASP A 71 2.21 -8.42 11.46
C ASP A 71 2.42 -7.86 10.04
N GLY A 72 1.35 -7.70 9.26
CA GLY A 72 1.40 -7.24 7.88
C GLY A 72 1.70 -5.74 7.74
N CYS A 73 1.92 -5.31 6.50
CA CYS A 73 2.10 -3.89 6.18
C CYS A 73 1.37 -3.46 4.92
N ILE A 74 1.06 -2.17 4.85
CA ILE A 74 0.51 -1.54 3.65
C ILE A 74 1.64 -0.74 2.99
N TRP A 75 1.85 -0.96 1.71
CA TRP A 75 2.62 -0.06 0.86
C TRP A 75 1.65 0.83 0.09
N LEU A 76 1.47 2.05 0.61
CA LEU A 76 0.69 3.09 -0.07
C LEU A 76 1.55 3.72 -1.16
N LEU A 77 1.15 3.57 -2.41
CA LEU A 77 1.77 4.19 -3.57
C LEU A 77 0.94 5.38 -4.00
N THR A 78 1.56 6.57 -4.01
CA THR A 78 0.94 7.79 -4.54
C THR A 78 1.79 8.34 -5.68
N PRO A 79 1.20 9.06 -6.65
CA PRO A 79 1.99 9.75 -7.66
C PRO A 79 3.01 10.68 -7.00
N ALA A 80 4.17 10.75 -7.62
CA ALA A 80 5.23 11.67 -7.30
C ALA A 80 4.77 13.09 -6.95
N LEU A 81 5.44 13.73 -5.99
CA LEU A 81 5.15 15.14 -5.67
C LEU A 81 5.33 16.03 -6.89
N GLY A 82 4.27 16.74 -7.25
CA GLY A 82 4.22 17.63 -8.42
C GLY A 82 3.50 17.03 -9.63
N ASP A 83 3.26 15.71 -9.64
CA ASP A 83 2.46 15.04 -10.65
C ASP A 83 0.96 15.11 -10.34
N LYS A 84 0.15 14.92 -11.38
CA LYS A 84 -1.31 14.90 -11.22
C LYS A 84 -1.70 13.71 -10.34
N GLY A 85 -2.58 13.96 -9.36
CA GLY A 85 -3.02 12.93 -8.42
C GLY A 85 -2.07 12.71 -7.23
N SER A 86 -0.97 13.49 -7.11
CA SER A 86 -0.08 13.39 -5.95
C SER A 86 -0.82 13.72 -4.65
N VAL A 87 -0.57 12.93 -3.61
CA VAL A 87 -1.09 13.19 -2.26
C VAL A 87 -0.01 13.85 -1.41
N GLU A 88 -0.38 14.90 -0.69
CA GLU A 88 0.56 15.60 0.17
C GLU A 88 1.03 14.70 1.34
N PRO A 89 2.32 14.74 1.71
CA PRO A 89 2.85 13.88 2.78
C PRO A 89 2.17 14.11 4.13
N GLY A 90 1.70 15.33 4.38
CA GLY A 90 0.93 15.67 5.57
C GLY A 90 -0.40 14.93 5.65
N ILE A 91 -1.11 14.82 4.52
CA ILE A 91 -2.37 14.07 4.41
C ILE A 91 -2.10 12.58 4.61
N ILE A 92 -1.07 12.02 3.97
CA ILE A 92 -0.68 10.61 4.17
C ILE A 92 -0.42 10.31 5.66
N SER A 93 0.37 11.17 6.32
CA SER A 93 0.68 10.99 7.74
C SER A 93 -0.54 11.11 8.64
N GLU A 94 -1.45 12.06 8.36
CA GLU A 94 -2.67 12.25 9.14
C GLU A 94 -3.65 11.08 8.93
N SER A 95 -3.90 10.70 7.68
CA SER A 95 -4.78 9.59 7.34
C SER A 95 -4.29 8.27 7.91
N ALA A 96 -2.98 8.00 7.82
CA ALA A 96 -2.39 6.82 8.45
C ALA A 96 -2.64 6.80 9.96
N GLN A 97 -2.46 7.94 10.66
CA GLN A 97 -2.71 8.01 12.09
C GLN A 97 -4.18 7.76 12.45
N LEU A 98 -5.12 8.32 11.68
CA LEU A 98 -6.55 8.14 11.86
C LEU A 98 -6.99 6.70 11.60
N ALA A 99 -6.40 6.04 10.60
CA ALA A 99 -6.61 4.62 10.31
C ALA A 99 -5.92 3.67 11.31
N GLY A 100 -5.20 4.19 12.32
CA GLY A 100 -4.50 3.37 13.31
C GLY A 100 -3.16 2.79 12.83
N LEU A 101 -2.59 3.37 11.78
CA LEU A 101 -1.31 3.00 11.19
C LEU A 101 -0.19 3.96 11.64
N VAL A 102 1.05 3.56 11.39
CA VAL A 102 2.23 4.42 11.47
C VAL A 102 3.09 4.22 10.25
N GLN A 103 3.54 5.32 9.65
CA GLN A 103 4.52 5.26 8.58
C GLN A 103 5.90 4.94 9.17
N THR A 104 6.55 3.91 8.61
CA THR A 104 7.85 3.41 9.06
C THR A 104 8.98 3.77 8.11
N SER A 105 8.67 3.82 6.80
CA SER A 105 9.63 4.13 5.74
C SER A 105 8.92 4.78 4.56
N ALA A 106 9.70 5.37 3.65
CA ALA A 106 9.25 5.83 2.34
C ALA A 106 10.34 5.54 1.30
N GLU A 107 9.95 5.17 0.10
CA GLU A 107 10.85 4.82 -1.01
C GLU A 107 10.32 5.40 -2.33
N ARG A 108 11.22 5.94 -3.15
CA ARG A 108 10.87 6.39 -4.49
C ARG A 108 10.93 5.20 -5.45
N LEU A 109 9.84 4.96 -6.18
CA LEU A 109 9.65 3.82 -7.08
C LEU A 109 9.28 4.38 -8.47
N GLY A 110 10.28 4.81 -9.24
CA GLY A 110 10.04 5.47 -10.52
C GLY A 110 9.25 6.78 -10.37
N ASP A 111 8.07 6.84 -10.97
CA ASP A 111 7.13 7.96 -10.89
C ASP A 111 6.16 7.88 -9.69
N TRP A 112 6.35 6.87 -8.83
CA TRP A 112 5.55 6.66 -7.63
C TRP A 112 6.35 6.90 -6.34
N GLN A 113 5.67 7.38 -5.32
CA GLN A 113 6.16 7.50 -3.96
C GLN A 113 5.52 6.40 -3.11
N GLY A 114 6.31 5.43 -2.68
CA GLY A 114 5.89 4.39 -1.75
C GLY A 114 6.04 4.81 -0.30
N SER A 115 5.00 4.59 0.50
CA SER A 115 4.99 4.81 1.96
C SER A 115 4.64 3.51 2.67
N ARG A 116 5.56 3.02 3.51
CA ARG A 116 5.35 1.79 4.28
C ARG A 116 4.61 2.09 5.57
N LEU A 117 3.36 1.68 5.66
CA LEU A 117 2.48 1.85 6.80
C LEU A 117 2.31 0.51 7.52
N VAL A 118 2.38 0.52 8.85
CA VAL A 118 2.12 -0.68 9.67
C VAL A 118 1.04 -0.40 10.71
N PRO A 119 0.21 -1.39 11.06
CA PRO A 119 -0.68 -1.28 12.21
C PRO A 119 0.08 -0.84 13.45
N ARG A 120 -0.47 0.13 14.19
CA ARG A 120 0.05 0.47 15.52
C ARG A 120 -0.23 -0.73 16.42
N GLY A 121 0.78 -1.57 16.60
CA GLY A 121 0.67 -2.75 17.45
C GLY A 121 0.08 -2.35 18.81
N THR A 122 -1.03 -2.97 19.19
CA THR A 122 -1.45 -2.94 20.59
C THR A 122 -0.42 -3.78 21.33
N LYS A 123 0.55 -3.13 21.97
CA LYS A 123 1.31 -3.83 23.01
C LYS A 123 0.30 -4.25 24.08
N LYS A 124 -0.15 -5.51 24.02
CA LYS A 124 -0.78 -6.18 25.16
C LYS A 124 0.29 -6.45 26.22
#